data_AF-A0A917XGA5-F1
#
_entry.id   AF-A0A917XGA5-F1
#
_cell.length_a   1.000
_cell.length_b   1.000
_cell.length_c   1.000
_cell.angle_alpha   90.00
_cell.angle_beta   90.00
_cell.angle_gamma   90.00
#
_symmetry.space_group_name_H-M   'P 1'
#
loop_
_entity.id
_entity.type
_entity.pdbx_description
1 polymer ?
#
loop_
_entity_poly.entity_id
_entity_poly.type
_entity_poly.pdbx_seq_one_letter_code
_entity_poly.pdbx_strand_id
1 'polypeptide(L)'
;MPHPLALAPSKILAVHLNYRSRADERGRTPSFPSYFLKPPSTLSGDGDPLVRPPGCELLAFEGEIALVIGERGRRIPVESAWDHVRWVTAANDAGVYDLRYADRGSNLRSKGIDGYTPLGPTLLDARAIAPADLALRSWVNGRLVQEAGSDDWLFSLPLLVADLSRLMTLEEGDVVLTGTPTGSTVVHPGDTVEVEVTAGALTTGRLGNTVTEGEAPLSPIGALPRGGAGVRAEAYGGRPAAGGLSAEQRALLSSVSTATLSSQLRRRGLNNVSVDGLTSTRPTRRMVGVARTLRYLPLREDLFAEVGGGMNAQKATVESIRPGEILVIEARRDPTSGTIGDILALRAQLRGAEGIVTDGGVRDLAAVADLDIPTYHAGGHPAVLGRRHVPWEGDVAIACGGTLVRPGDIVVGDGDGVLVIPPALVDEVARDAVEQERQERFIAQRVAAGSPVDGLYPMNEEWSGHYRAWCAAGEPDGREDRR
;
A
#
# COMPACT_ATOMS: atom_id res chain seq x y z
N MET A 1 -13.10 33.04 -12.63
CA MET A 1 -14.36 32.95 -13.40
C MET A 1 -15.50 32.72 -12.40
N PRO A 2 -16.78 33.03 -12.70
CA PRO A 2 -17.87 32.56 -11.84
C PRO A 2 -17.79 31.03 -11.74
N HIS A 3 -17.95 30.50 -10.52
CA HIS A 3 -17.90 29.07 -10.24
C HIS A 3 -18.94 28.31 -11.08
N PRO A 4 -18.64 27.09 -11.58
CA PRO A 4 -19.53 26.37 -12.51
C PRO A 4 -20.89 26.01 -11.89
N LEU A 5 -20.96 25.81 -10.58
CA LEU A 5 -22.24 25.69 -9.87
C LEU A 5 -22.91 27.07 -9.81
N ALA A 6 -23.84 27.32 -10.73
CA ALA A 6 -24.62 28.56 -10.80
C ALA A 6 -25.49 28.83 -9.55
N LEU A 7 -25.77 27.80 -8.75
CA LEU A 7 -26.49 27.86 -7.47
C LEU A 7 -25.55 27.46 -6.34
N ALA A 8 -25.55 28.25 -5.26
CA ALA A 8 -24.83 27.87 -4.05
C ALA A 8 -25.54 26.69 -3.36
N PRO A 9 -24.86 25.56 -3.09
CA PRO A 9 -25.48 24.43 -2.42
C PRO A 9 -25.94 24.81 -1.02
N SER A 10 -27.08 24.25 -0.59
CA SER A 10 -27.48 24.36 0.82
C SER A 10 -26.58 23.54 1.73
N LYS A 11 -26.00 22.45 1.20
CA LYS A 11 -25.07 21.56 1.89
C LYS A 11 -24.18 20.80 0.91
N ILE A 12 -22.98 20.46 1.39
CA ILE A 12 -22.03 19.57 0.73
C ILE A 12 -21.86 18.34 1.62
N LEU A 13 -22.29 17.19 1.12
CA LEU A 13 -22.26 15.91 1.81
C LEU A 13 -21.11 15.08 1.25
N ALA A 14 -20.25 14.54 2.10
CA ALA A 14 -19.08 13.78 1.68
C ALA A 14 -19.06 12.39 2.31
N VAL A 15 -18.69 11.38 1.54
CA VAL A 15 -18.60 9.99 2.00
C VAL A 15 -17.21 9.72 2.59
N HIS A 16 -17.15 9.12 3.78
CA HIS A 16 -15.87 8.83 4.45
C HIS A 16 -14.99 7.81 3.72
N LEU A 17 -15.62 6.82 3.07
CA LEU A 17 -14.97 5.70 2.39
C LEU A 17 -15.95 5.01 1.44
N ASN A 18 -15.63 5.02 0.15
CA ASN A 18 -16.48 4.40 -0.89
C ASN A 18 -15.73 3.59 -1.94
N TYR A 19 -14.40 3.53 -1.90
CA TYR A 19 -13.60 2.76 -2.85
C TYR A 19 -13.00 1.55 -2.14
N ARG A 20 -13.05 0.37 -2.76
CA ARG A 20 -12.52 -0.89 -2.23
C ARG A 20 -11.01 -0.77 -2.08
N SER A 21 -10.32 -0.22 -3.08
CA SER A 21 -8.89 0.07 -2.99
C SER A 21 -8.54 0.88 -1.72
N ARG A 22 -9.29 1.95 -1.45
CA ARG A 22 -9.07 2.84 -0.29
C ARG A 22 -9.43 2.16 1.03
N ALA A 23 -10.39 1.24 1.02
CA ALA A 23 -10.74 0.43 2.18
C ALA A 23 -9.65 -0.58 2.52
N ASP A 24 -9.10 -1.23 1.50
CA ASP A 24 -7.97 -2.16 1.62
C ASP A 24 -6.71 -1.43 2.12
N GLU A 25 -6.44 -0.24 1.57
CA GLU A 25 -5.36 0.66 2.03
C GLU A 25 -5.47 1.00 3.53
N ARG A 26 -6.69 1.28 4.01
CA ARG A 26 -6.98 1.58 5.43
C ARG A 26 -7.17 0.34 6.30
N GLY A 27 -7.17 -0.87 5.72
CA GLY A 27 -7.40 -2.13 6.42
C GLY A 27 -8.78 -2.24 7.06
N ARG A 28 -9.79 -1.53 6.54
CA ARG A 28 -11.17 -1.57 7.06
C ARG A 28 -12.18 -1.37 5.93
N THR A 29 -13.18 -2.25 5.87
CA THR A 29 -14.27 -2.16 4.91
C THR A 29 -15.60 -1.95 5.63
N PRO A 30 -16.28 -0.81 5.44
CA PRO A 30 -17.54 -0.52 6.10
C PRO A 30 -18.69 -1.35 5.48
N SER A 31 -19.64 -1.76 6.31
CA SER A 31 -20.86 -2.45 5.84
C SER A 31 -21.93 -1.50 5.32
N PHE A 32 -21.86 -0.21 5.71
CA PHE A 32 -22.79 0.84 5.30
C PHE A 32 -22.01 2.15 5.05
N PRO A 33 -22.47 3.01 4.15
CA PRO A 33 -21.85 4.31 3.93
C PRO A 33 -21.96 5.17 5.21
N SER A 34 -20.97 6.03 5.42
CA SER A 34 -21.01 7.04 6.47
C SER A 34 -20.54 8.38 5.91
N TYR A 35 -21.12 9.46 6.42
CA TYR A 35 -21.02 10.77 5.80
C TYR A 35 -20.56 11.83 6.79
N PHE A 36 -20.01 12.91 6.24
CA PHE A 36 -19.77 14.16 6.95
C PHE A 36 -20.19 15.35 6.09
N LEU A 37 -20.19 16.54 6.70
CA LEU A 37 -20.55 17.78 6.04
C LEU A 37 -19.31 18.62 5.80
N LYS A 38 -19.25 19.23 4.61
CA LYS A 38 -18.33 20.34 4.33
C LYS A 38 -19.15 21.64 4.28
N PRO A 39 -18.69 22.73 4.92
CA PRO A 39 -19.33 24.03 4.81
C PRO A 39 -19.37 24.50 3.34
N PRO A 40 -20.46 25.12 2.86
CA PRO A 40 -20.50 25.71 1.52
C PRO A 40 -19.42 26.76 1.24
N SER A 41 -18.84 27.40 2.28
CA SER A 41 -17.73 28.35 2.13
C SER A 41 -16.44 27.71 1.62
N THR A 42 -16.33 26.38 1.66
CA THR A 42 -15.18 25.65 1.13
C THR A 42 -15.12 25.58 -0.39
N LEU A 43 -16.20 25.94 -1.10
CA LEU A 43 -16.26 25.86 -2.56
C LEU A 43 -15.23 26.76 -3.24
N SER A 44 -14.56 26.21 -4.24
CA SER A 44 -13.64 26.89 -5.15
C SER A 44 -13.69 26.24 -6.53
N GLY A 45 -13.08 26.87 -7.52
CA GLY A 45 -13.09 26.40 -8.91
C GLY A 45 -11.72 25.97 -9.42
N ASP A 46 -11.68 25.72 -10.72
CA ASP A 46 -10.46 25.49 -11.48
C ASP A 46 -9.55 26.73 -11.46
N GLY A 47 -8.26 26.50 -11.24
CA GLY A 47 -7.23 27.52 -11.14
C GLY A 47 -7.13 28.24 -9.79
N ASP A 48 -8.13 28.10 -8.91
CA ASP A 48 -8.06 28.69 -7.56
C ASP A 48 -6.97 28.01 -6.72
N PRO A 49 -6.27 28.74 -5.83
CA PRO A 49 -5.20 28.15 -5.03
C PRO A 49 -5.75 27.25 -3.92
N LEU A 50 -5.08 26.12 -3.68
CA LEU A 50 -5.30 25.30 -2.49
C LEU A 50 -4.35 25.75 -1.39
N VAL A 51 -4.82 26.62 -0.50
CA VAL A 51 -3.98 27.26 0.51
C VAL A 51 -3.71 26.31 1.68
N ARG A 52 -2.44 25.96 1.93
CA ARG A 52 -2.02 25.28 3.15
C ARG A 52 -1.85 26.31 4.28
N PRO A 53 -2.59 26.21 5.40
CA PRO A 53 -2.40 27.08 6.54
C PRO A 53 -0.97 26.93 7.12
N PRO A 54 -0.27 28.03 7.41
CA PRO A 54 1.06 27.94 8.01
C PRO A 54 1.01 27.25 9.37
N GLY A 55 1.92 26.29 9.55
CA GLY A 55 1.97 25.38 10.70
C GLY A 55 1.31 24.03 10.45
N CYS A 56 0.51 23.88 9.39
CA CYS A 56 0.11 22.58 8.88
C CYS A 56 1.18 22.01 7.96
N GLU A 57 1.49 20.73 8.10
CA GLU A 57 2.42 19.98 7.26
C GLU A 57 1.65 19.07 6.28
N LEU A 58 0.49 18.56 6.70
CA LEU A 58 -0.17 17.40 6.10
C LEU A 58 -1.43 17.76 5.32
N LEU A 59 -1.33 18.74 4.40
CA LEU A 59 -2.37 19.00 3.41
C LEU A 59 -2.40 17.85 2.40
N ALA A 60 -3.51 17.13 2.31
CA ALA A 60 -3.69 16.07 1.35
C ALA A 60 -4.84 16.39 0.39
N PHE A 61 -4.69 15.90 -0.84
CA PHE A 61 -5.75 15.90 -1.84
C PHE A 61 -6.54 14.59 -1.78
N GLU A 62 -7.81 14.64 -2.14
CA GLU A 62 -8.66 13.46 -2.32
C GLU A 62 -9.50 13.71 -3.58
N GLY A 63 -9.04 13.21 -4.73
CA GLY A 63 -9.80 13.33 -5.99
C GLY A 63 -11.09 12.52 -5.90
N GLU A 64 -12.21 13.12 -6.28
CA GLU A 64 -13.54 12.51 -6.16
C GLU A 64 -14.43 12.83 -7.37
N ILE A 65 -15.46 12.02 -7.56
CA ILE A 65 -16.60 12.34 -8.41
C ILE A 65 -17.61 13.11 -7.55
N ALA A 66 -18.04 14.28 -8.00
CA ALA A 66 -19.12 15.05 -7.37
C ALA A 66 -20.42 14.92 -8.16
N LEU A 67 -21.51 14.69 -7.42
CA LEU A 67 -22.88 14.71 -7.92
C LEU A 67 -23.56 15.99 -7.48
N VAL A 68 -24.19 16.69 -8.41
CA VAL A 68 -24.98 17.90 -8.12
C VAL A 68 -26.45 17.55 -8.27
N ILE A 69 -27.21 17.73 -7.19
CA ILE A 69 -28.64 17.45 -7.16
C ILE A 69 -29.38 18.48 -8.01
N GLY A 70 -30.24 18.01 -8.91
CA GLY A 70 -31.06 18.83 -9.79
C GLY A 70 -32.52 18.89 -9.41
N GLU A 71 -33.01 17.87 -8.71
CA GLU A 71 -34.40 17.79 -8.30
C GLU A 71 -34.49 17.52 -6.81
N ARG A 72 -35.22 18.38 -6.11
CA ARG A 72 -35.51 18.22 -4.69
C ARG A 72 -36.13 16.85 -4.41
N GLY A 73 -35.61 16.13 -3.43
CA GLY A 73 -36.14 14.80 -3.11
C GLY A 73 -35.88 14.36 -1.67
N ARG A 74 -36.77 13.51 -1.15
CA ARG A 74 -36.65 12.86 0.15
C ARG A 74 -37.25 11.46 0.07
N ARG A 75 -36.61 10.48 0.71
CA ARG A 75 -36.94 9.05 0.64
C ARG A 75 -37.00 8.56 -0.81
N ILE A 76 -36.00 8.97 -1.59
CA ILE A 76 -35.86 8.62 -2.99
C ILE A 76 -35.49 7.13 -3.06
N PRO A 77 -36.24 6.29 -3.80
CA PRO A 77 -35.86 4.90 -4.06
C PRO A 77 -34.54 4.82 -4.84
N VAL A 78 -33.75 3.75 -4.64
CA VAL A 78 -32.43 3.60 -5.28
C VAL A 78 -32.54 3.62 -6.81
N GLU A 79 -33.60 2.99 -7.34
CA GLU A 79 -33.90 2.88 -8.76
C GLU A 79 -34.19 4.21 -9.45
N SER A 80 -34.63 5.24 -8.71
CA SER A 80 -34.91 6.59 -9.22
C SER A 80 -33.89 7.62 -8.75
N ALA A 81 -32.92 7.22 -7.93
CA ALA A 81 -31.99 8.16 -7.29
C ALA A 81 -31.09 8.89 -8.29
N TRP A 82 -30.76 8.27 -9.42
CA TRP A 82 -29.98 8.92 -10.47
C TRP A 82 -30.74 10.03 -11.20
N ASP A 83 -32.07 9.92 -11.32
CA ASP A 83 -32.91 10.92 -11.98
C ASP A 83 -32.90 12.28 -11.26
N HIS A 84 -32.58 12.27 -9.96
CA HIS A 84 -32.43 13.46 -9.14
C HIS A 84 -31.06 14.15 -9.30
N VAL A 85 -30.08 13.51 -9.94
CA VAL A 85 -28.76 14.10 -10.20
C VAL A 85 -28.83 14.86 -11.52
N ARG A 86 -28.43 16.13 -11.52
CA ARG A 86 -28.36 16.92 -12.76
C ARG A 86 -26.98 16.97 -13.36
N TRP A 87 -25.95 17.11 -12.51
CA TRP A 87 -24.59 17.25 -12.99
C TRP A 87 -23.64 16.27 -12.31
N VAL A 88 -22.70 15.76 -13.09
CA VAL A 88 -21.50 15.08 -12.61
C VAL A 88 -20.30 15.99 -12.91
N THR A 89 -19.38 16.13 -11.95
CA THR A 89 -18.16 16.93 -12.14
C THR A 89 -16.99 16.37 -11.34
N ALA A 90 -15.77 16.82 -11.64
CA ALA A 90 -14.59 16.49 -10.86
C ALA A 90 -14.56 17.31 -9.57
N ALA A 91 -13.98 16.73 -8.53
CA ALA A 91 -13.85 17.36 -7.22
C ALA A 91 -12.52 17.02 -6.55
N ASN A 92 -12.05 17.91 -5.69
CA ASN A 92 -10.98 17.62 -4.74
C ASN A 92 -11.47 17.85 -3.32
N ASP A 93 -11.65 16.78 -2.54
CA ASP A 93 -11.99 16.87 -1.12
C ASP A 93 -10.72 17.08 -0.27
N ALA A 94 -10.11 18.24 -0.44
CA ALA A 94 -8.87 18.58 0.25
C ALA A 94 -9.05 18.62 1.78
N GLY A 95 -7.95 18.34 2.50
CA GLY A 95 -7.95 18.46 3.95
C GLY A 95 -6.56 18.46 4.58
N VAL A 96 -6.46 19.09 5.75
CA VAL A 96 -5.24 19.11 6.57
C VAL A 96 -5.33 18.04 7.67
N TYR A 97 -4.50 17.00 7.53
CA TYR A 97 -4.67 15.77 8.30
C TYR A 97 -4.09 15.85 9.71
N ASP A 98 -3.14 16.75 9.93
CA ASP A 98 -2.64 17.15 11.24
C ASP A 98 -3.73 17.78 12.15
N LEU A 99 -4.87 18.20 11.60
CA LEU A 99 -6.06 18.64 12.34
C LEU A 99 -7.20 17.61 12.40
N ARG A 100 -7.10 16.44 11.75
CA ARG A 100 -8.18 15.43 11.76
C ARG A 100 -8.55 14.95 13.17
N TYR A 101 -7.59 14.95 14.10
CA TYR A 101 -7.84 14.54 15.48
C TYR A 101 -8.84 15.45 16.20
N ALA A 102 -8.94 16.72 15.78
CA ALA A 102 -9.64 17.75 16.51
C ALA A 102 -11.16 17.56 16.46
N ASP A 103 -11.67 17.05 15.33
CA ASP A 103 -13.10 16.75 15.08
C ASP A 103 -13.24 15.35 14.49
N ARG A 104 -12.59 14.36 15.11
CA ARG A 104 -12.55 12.99 14.61
C ARG A 104 -13.97 12.46 14.36
N GLY A 105 -14.25 12.12 13.10
CA GLY A 105 -15.54 11.58 12.65
C GLY A 105 -16.44 12.59 11.92
N SER A 106 -16.35 13.90 12.22
CA SER A 106 -17.05 14.92 11.42
C SER A 106 -16.14 15.64 10.43
N ASN A 107 -14.82 15.61 10.66
CA ASN A 107 -13.80 16.27 9.83
C ASN A 107 -13.99 17.78 9.66
N LEU A 108 -14.81 18.42 10.51
CA LEU A 108 -15.29 19.78 10.28
C LEU A 108 -14.15 20.79 10.06
N ARG A 109 -13.16 20.89 10.96
CA ARG A 109 -12.05 21.84 10.77
C ARG A 109 -10.98 21.36 9.79
N SER A 110 -10.77 20.05 9.67
CA SER A 110 -9.71 19.54 8.78
C SER A 110 -10.09 19.63 7.30
N LYS A 111 -11.38 19.60 6.97
CA LYS A 111 -11.92 19.66 5.60
C LYS A 111 -12.81 20.87 5.33
N GLY A 112 -13.03 21.72 6.34
CA GLY A 112 -13.91 22.89 6.29
C GLY A 112 -13.22 24.23 6.02
N ILE A 113 -12.00 24.21 5.49
CA ILE A 113 -11.22 25.42 5.18
C ILE A 113 -11.69 26.00 3.85
N ASP A 114 -11.75 27.32 3.74
CA ASP A 114 -12.13 28.00 2.51
C ASP A 114 -11.27 27.52 1.32
N GLY A 115 -11.94 27.21 0.20
CA GLY A 115 -11.30 26.66 -1.00
C GLY A 115 -10.94 25.18 -0.97
N TYR A 116 -11.31 24.41 0.06
CA TYR A 116 -11.01 22.96 0.16
C TYR A 116 -12.05 22.04 -0.51
N THR A 117 -12.95 22.62 -1.31
CA THR A 117 -13.83 21.89 -2.22
C THR A 117 -13.77 22.49 -3.64
N PRO A 118 -12.63 22.38 -4.34
CA PRO A 118 -12.60 22.66 -5.76
C PRO A 118 -13.58 21.75 -6.52
N LEU A 119 -14.39 22.33 -7.41
CA LEU A 119 -15.30 21.61 -8.31
C LEU A 119 -15.20 22.13 -9.75
N GLY A 120 -15.34 21.25 -10.74
CA GLY A 120 -15.33 21.63 -12.16
C GLY A 120 -14.30 20.87 -13.00
N PRO A 121 -13.73 21.48 -14.06
CA PRO A 121 -14.12 22.78 -14.63
C PRO A 121 -15.45 22.70 -15.39
N THR A 122 -15.83 21.53 -15.88
CA THR A 122 -17.06 21.32 -16.68
C THR A 122 -18.07 20.45 -15.94
N LEU A 123 -19.34 20.82 -16.02
CA LEU A 123 -20.46 20.01 -15.54
C LEU A 123 -20.97 19.09 -16.66
N LEU A 124 -20.97 17.77 -16.43
CA LEU A 124 -21.53 16.79 -17.36
C LEU A 124 -22.99 16.51 -17.01
N ASP A 125 -23.88 16.52 -18.00
CA ASP A 125 -25.31 16.24 -17.79
C ASP A 125 -25.51 14.77 -17.41
N ALA A 126 -25.93 14.52 -16.18
CA ALA A 126 -26.07 13.17 -15.64
C ALA A 126 -27.12 12.33 -16.39
N ARG A 127 -28.08 12.98 -17.08
CA ARG A 127 -29.11 12.30 -17.89
C ARG A 127 -28.55 11.63 -19.14
N ALA A 128 -27.34 12.01 -19.56
CA ALA A 128 -26.63 11.41 -20.69
C ALA A 128 -25.59 10.36 -20.25
N ILE A 129 -25.54 10.01 -18.95
CA ILE A 129 -24.50 9.17 -18.36
C ILE A 129 -25.14 7.99 -17.62
N ALA A 130 -24.71 6.78 -17.94
CA ALA A 130 -24.93 5.65 -17.04
C ALA A 130 -23.91 5.73 -15.89
N PRO A 131 -24.32 5.62 -14.60
CA PRO A 131 -23.39 5.73 -13.48
C PRO A 131 -22.18 4.79 -13.60
N ALA A 132 -22.38 3.59 -14.12
CA ALA A 132 -21.32 2.58 -14.26
C ALA A 132 -20.20 2.99 -15.24
N ASP A 133 -20.45 3.95 -16.14
CA ASP A 133 -19.46 4.40 -17.12
C ASP A 133 -18.49 5.44 -16.56
N LEU A 134 -18.70 5.89 -15.31
CA LEU A 134 -17.88 6.91 -14.69
C LEU A 134 -16.50 6.36 -14.28
N ALA A 135 -15.47 7.11 -14.62
CA ALA A 135 -14.11 6.87 -14.19
C ALA A 135 -13.45 8.17 -13.71
N LEU A 136 -12.59 8.04 -12.71
CA LEU A 136 -11.86 9.11 -12.04
C LEU A 136 -10.36 8.94 -12.27
N ARG A 137 -9.66 10.03 -12.59
CA ARG A 137 -8.20 10.09 -12.59
C ARG A 137 -7.72 11.35 -11.88
N SER A 138 -6.61 11.24 -11.15
CA SER A 138 -5.95 12.37 -10.50
C SER A 138 -4.46 12.40 -10.78
N TRP A 139 -3.90 13.60 -10.91
CA TRP A 139 -2.47 13.82 -11.11
C TRP A 139 -1.91 14.78 -10.06
N VAL A 140 -0.64 14.59 -9.72
CA VAL A 140 0.15 15.59 -8.99
C VAL A 140 1.38 15.89 -9.84
N ASN A 141 1.55 17.16 -10.22
CA ASN A 141 2.63 17.62 -11.10
C ASN A 141 2.71 16.83 -12.41
N GLY A 142 1.54 16.53 -13.00
CA GLY A 142 1.42 15.75 -14.24
C GLY A 142 1.62 14.24 -14.08
N ARG A 143 1.99 13.74 -12.89
CA ARG A 143 2.10 12.30 -12.62
C ARG A 143 0.76 11.73 -12.19
N LEU A 144 0.27 10.70 -12.89
CA LEU A 144 -0.96 9.98 -12.51
C LEU A 144 -0.75 9.29 -11.15
N VAL A 145 -1.63 9.56 -10.20
CA VAL A 145 -1.55 9.06 -8.82
C VAL A 145 -2.82 8.35 -8.37
N GLN A 146 -3.97 8.63 -8.98
CA GLN A 146 -5.23 7.92 -8.74
C GLN A 146 -5.86 7.55 -10.09
N GLU A 147 -6.41 6.36 -10.19
CA GLU A 147 -7.23 5.89 -11.31
C GLU A 147 -8.22 4.85 -10.79
N ALA A 148 -9.51 5.07 -10.99
CA ALA A 148 -10.55 4.14 -10.55
C ALA A 148 -11.83 4.27 -11.38
N GLY A 149 -12.52 3.15 -11.57
CA GLY A 149 -13.83 3.07 -12.20
C GLY A 149 -14.93 2.64 -11.21
N SER A 150 -16.11 2.36 -11.76
CA SER A 150 -17.29 1.94 -10.99
C SER A 150 -17.17 0.57 -10.33
N ASP A 151 -16.25 -0.28 -10.82
CA ASP A 151 -15.93 -1.61 -10.29
C ASP A 151 -15.19 -1.57 -8.94
N ASP A 152 -14.56 -0.45 -8.63
CA ASP A 152 -13.89 -0.19 -7.36
C ASP A 152 -14.84 0.36 -6.28
N TRP A 153 -16.09 0.72 -6.59
CA TRP A 153 -17.00 1.24 -5.58
C TRP A 153 -17.47 0.16 -4.59
N LEU A 154 -17.53 0.52 -3.31
CA LEU A 154 -18.19 -0.25 -2.26
C LEU A 154 -19.70 -0.05 -2.29
N PHE A 155 -20.13 1.19 -2.52
CA PHE A 155 -21.52 1.60 -2.59
C PHE A 155 -21.75 2.36 -3.91
N SER A 156 -22.76 1.95 -4.67
CA SER A 156 -23.06 2.62 -5.94
C SER A 156 -23.51 4.06 -5.72
N LEU A 157 -23.23 4.93 -6.68
CA LEU A 157 -23.60 6.36 -6.58
C LEU A 157 -25.10 6.59 -6.36
N PRO A 158 -26.03 5.87 -7.04
CA PRO A 158 -27.46 5.94 -6.72
C PRO A 158 -27.79 5.51 -5.28
N LEU A 159 -27.09 4.52 -4.73
CA LEU A 159 -27.28 4.09 -3.33
C LEU A 159 -26.97 5.22 -2.36
N LEU A 160 -25.89 5.97 -2.57
CA LEU A 160 -25.50 7.09 -1.71
C LEU A 160 -26.59 8.16 -1.67
N VAL A 161 -27.12 8.54 -2.83
CA VAL A 161 -28.20 9.54 -2.95
C VAL A 161 -29.47 9.05 -2.25
N ALA A 162 -29.87 7.79 -2.48
CA ALA A 162 -31.03 7.20 -1.84
C ALA A 162 -30.88 7.12 -0.31
N ASP A 163 -29.74 6.63 0.18
CA ASP A 163 -29.48 6.46 1.61
C ASP A 163 -29.44 7.80 2.36
N LEU A 164 -28.80 8.83 1.79
CA LEU A 164 -28.87 10.20 2.32
C LEU A 164 -30.32 10.68 2.37
N SER A 165 -31.03 10.60 1.24
CA SER A 165 -32.39 11.12 1.12
C SER A 165 -33.41 10.43 2.04
N ARG A 166 -33.11 9.22 2.52
CA ARG A 166 -33.96 8.46 3.44
C ARG A 166 -34.33 9.26 4.69
N LEU A 167 -33.39 10.06 5.20
CA LEU A 167 -33.56 10.85 6.41
C LEU A 167 -33.65 12.36 6.14
N MET A 168 -32.80 12.89 5.25
CA MET A 168 -32.74 14.32 4.93
C MET A 168 -33.35 14.65 3.57
N THR A 169 -33.85 15.87 3.38
CA THR A 169 -34.22 16.36 2.05
C THR A 169 -32.97 16.82 1.32
N LEU A 170 -32.78 16.33 0.10
CA LEU A 170 -31.81 16.86 -0.86
C LEU A 170 -32.48 18.00 -1.62
N GLU A 171 -31.80 19.14 -1.72
CA GLU A 171 -32.28 20.35 -2.40
C GLU A 171 -31.51 20.52 -3.72
N GLU A 172 -32.11 21.24 -4.67
CA GLU A 172 -31.44 21.59 -5.92
C GLU A 172 -30.14 22.38 -5.64
N GLY A 173 -29.06 21.98 -6.30
CA GLY A 173 -27.73 22.54 -6.13
C GLY A 173 -26.87 21.84 -5.09
N ASP A 174 -27.44 21.03 -4.19
CA ASP A 174 -26.65 20.28 -3.20
C ASP A 174 -25.61 19.37 -3.86
N VAL A 175 -24.48 19.19 -3.18
CA VAL A 175 -23.36 18.41 -3.69
C VAL A 175 -23.14 17.16 -2.84
N VAL A 176 -22.97 16.02 -3.50
CA VAL A 176 -22.53 14.76 -2.90
C VAL A 176 -21.14 14.41 -3.43
N LEU A 177 -20.13 14.45 -2.55
CA LEU A 177 -18.78 13.96 -2.81
C LEU A 177 -18.71 12.47 -2.48
N THR A 178 -18.32 11.66 -3.47
CA THR A 178 -18.61 10.22 -3.50
C THR A 178 -17.49 9.35 -2.93
N GLY A 179 -16.45 9.95 -2.34
CA GLY A 179 -15.27 9.29 -1.83
C GLY A 179 -14.10 9.31 -2.83
N THR A 180 -12.94 8.89 -2.34
CA THR A 180 -11.68 8.87 -3.09
C THR A 180 -11.07 7.46 -3.14
N PRO A 181 -10.44 7.06 -4.25
CA PRO A 181 -9.66 5.82 -4.34
C PRO A 181 -8.29 5.95 -3.64
N THR A 182 -7.53 4.87 -3.66
CA THR A 182 -6.12 4.86 -3.23
C THR A 182 -5.28 5.82 -4.06
N GLY A 183 -4.17 6.29 -3.48
CA GLY A 183 -3.22 7.20 -4.15
C GLY A 183 -3.34 8.66 -3.70
N SER A 184 -4.35 8.98 -2.89
CA SER A 184 -4.40 10.22 -2.12
C SER A 184 -3.23 10.27 -1.12
N THR A 185 -2.50 11.38 -1.14
CA THR A 185 -1.33 11.63 -0.28
C THR A 185 -1.16 13.13 0.01
N VAL A 186 -0.17 13.47 0.82
CA VAL A 186 0.18 14.87 1.15
C VAL A 186 0.78 15.57 -0.06
N VAL A 187 0.41 16.83 -0.24
CA VAL A 187 0.92 17.75 -1.27
C VAL A 187 1.49 19.00 -0.62
N HIS A 188 2.46 19.63 -1.29
CA HIS A 188 3.24 20.73 -0.76
C HIS A 188 3.06 22.00 -1.58
N PRO A 189 3.28 23.19 -1.00
CA PRO A 189 3.30 24.44 -1.76
C PRO A 189 4.20 24.35 -2.99
N GLY A 190 3.66 24.74 -4.13
CA GLY A 190 4.27 24.58 -5.46
C GLY A 190 3.78 23.37 -6.25
N ASP A 191 3.16 22.38 -5.61
CA ASP A 191 2.54 21.26 -6.31
C ASP A 191 1.24 21.68 -7.02
N THR A 192 0.97 21.11 -8.17
CA THR A 192 -0.32 21.20 -8.86
C THR A 192 -1.06 19.88 -8.78
N VAL A 193 -2.28 19.91 -8.25
CA VAL A 193 -3.19 18.76 -8.20
C VAL A 193 -4.21 18.93 -9.32
N GLU A 194 -4.40 17.88 -10.12
CA GLU A 194 -5.41 17.84 -11.18
C GLU A 194 -6.36 16.65 -10.96
N VAL A 195 -7.67 16.85 -11.16
CA VAL A 195 -8.68 15.78 -11.10
C VAL A 195 -9.54 15.80 -12.37
N GLU A 196 -9.78 14.64 -12.96
CA GLU A 196 -10.64 14.48 -14.15
C GLU A 196 -11.66 13.36 -13.91
N VAL A 197 -12.90 13.60 -14.32
CA VAL A 197 -13.95 12.58 -14.40
C VAL A 197 -14.37 12.40 -15.85
N THR A 198 -14.50 11.14 -16.27
CA THR A 198 -14.90 10.76 -17.62
C THR A 198 -16.11 9.84 -17.59
N ALA A 199 -16.92 9.86 -18.66
CA ALA A 199 -18.00 8.91 -18.91
C ALA A 199 -18.03 8.58 -20.41
N GLY A 200 -17.42 7.46 -20.80
CA GLY A 200 -17.20 7.13 -22.21
C GLY A 200 -16.39 8.22 -22.92
N ALA A 201 -17.02 8.91 -23.88
CA ALA A 201 -16.39 10.03 -24.62
C ALA A 201 -16.51 11.39 -23.93
N LEU A 202 -17.30 11.50 -22.86
CA LEU A 202 -17.49 12.75 -22.11
C LEU A 202 -16.35 12.92 -21.10
N THR A 203 -15.89 14.16 -20.91
CA THR A 203 -14.88 14.53 -19.92
C THR A 203 -15.23 15.85 -19.24
N THR A 204 -14.99 15.94 -17.94
CA THR A 204 -15.06 17.21 -17.20
C THR A 204 -13.96 18.18 -17.60
N GLY A 205 -12.91 17.71 -18.28
CA GLY A 205 -11.60 18.34 -18.29
C GLY A 205 -10.89 18.16 -16.95
N ARG A 206 -9.66 18.68 -16.84
CA ARG A 206 -8.88 18.63 -15.61
C ARG A 206 -9.19 19.82 -14.73
N LEU A 207 -9.64 19.56 -13.52
CA LEU A 207 -9.75 20.51 -12.42
C LEU A 207 -8.38 20.66 -11.77
N GLY A 208 -7.68 21.75 -12.05
CA GLY A 208 -6.32 22.02 -11.59
C GLY A 208 -6.28 23.07 -10.48
N ASN A 209 -5.64 22.74 -9.37
CA ASN A 209 -5.37 23.69 -8.27
C ASN A 209 -3.89 23.62 -7.87
N THR A 210 -3.24 24.79 -7.77
CA THR A 210 -1.87 24.88 -7.26
C THR A 210 -1.89 25.08 -5.76
N VAL A 211 -1.08 24.31 -5.04
CA VAL A 211 -0.92 24.43 -3.60
C VAL A 211 -0.07 25.66 -3.29
N THR A 212 -0.54 26.50 -2.37
CA THR A 212 0.19 27.68 -1.91
C THR A 212 0.35 27.66 -0.39
N GLU A 213 1.34 28.36 0.13
CA GLU A 213 1.45 28.61 1.58
C GLU A 213 0.60 29.83 1.94
N GLY A 214 -0.17 29.75 3.04
CA GLY A 214 -0.89 30.91 3.56
C GLY A 214 0.04 31.97 4.17
N GLU A 215 -0.50 33.16 4.43
CA GLU A 215 0.31 34.30 4.85
C GLU A 215 0.53 34.38 6.38
N ALA A 216 -0.45 33.91 7.17
CA ALA A 216 -0.46 34.09 8.62
C ALA A 216 -0.51 32.74 9.36
N PRO A 217 0.34 32.53 10.39
CA PRO A 217 0.28 31.34 11.21
C PRO A 217 -1.03 31.25 11.98
N LEU A 218 -1.46 30.03 12.25
CA LEU A 218 -2.60 29.77 13.13
C LEU A 218 -2.35 30.38 14.51
N SER A 219 -3.30 31.19 14.98
CA SER A 219 -3.27 31.67 16.35
C SER A 219 -3.38 30.49 17.33
N PRO A 220 -2.77 30.56 18.52
CA PRO A 220 -2.73 29.44 19.47
C PRO A 220 -4.07 29.25 20.22
N ILE A 221 -5.19 29.32 19.51
CA ILE A 221 -6.54 29.17 20.05
C ILE A 221 -7.08 27.80 19.66
N GLY A 222 -7.30 26.93 20.66
CA GLY A 222 -7.93 25.62 20.45
C GLY A 222 -6.97 24.55 19.94
N ALA A 223 -7.46 23.69 19.04
CA ALA A 223 -6.68 22.58 18.50
C ALA A 223 -5.68 23.09 17.46
N LEU A 224 -4.41 22.75 17.64
CA LEU A 224 -3.33 23.08 16.72
C LEU A 224 -2.89 21.84 15.93
N PRO A 225 -2.27 22.02 14.75
CA PRO A 225 -1.76 20.91 13.96
C PRO A 225 -0.88 19.97 14.80
N ARG A 226 -1.17 18.67 14.78
CA ARG A 226 -0.35 17.65 15.45
C ARG A 226 0.53 16.94 14.43
N GLY A 227 1.84 17.11 14.61
CA GLY A 227 2.84 16.25 13.99
C GLY A 227 2.96 14.89 14.71
N GLY A 228 3.74 13.99 14.12
CA GLY A 228 4.08 12.70 14.71
C GLY A 228 4.12 11.58 13.68
N ALA A 229 4.98 10.59 13.89
CA ALA A 229 5.22 9.52 12.90
C ALA A 229 3.95 8.78 12.48
N GLY A 230 3.03 8.50 13.41
CA GLY A 230 1.75 7.84 13.10
C GLY A 230 0.80 8.71 12.26
N VAL A 231 0.68 10.00 12.58
CA VAL A 231 -0.18 10.93 11.82
C VAL A 231 0.38 11.17 10.42
N ARG A 232 1.71 11.29 10.29
CA ARG A 232 2.38 11.35 8.98
C ARG A 232 2.13 10.07 8.17
N ALA A 233 2.33 8.90 8.78
CA ALA A 233 2.13 7.62 8.11
C ALA A 233 0.70 7.41 7.60
N GLU A 234 -0.31 7.86 8.35
CA GLU A 234 -1.70 7.84 7.88
C GLU A 234 -1.97 8.84 6.75
N ALA A 235 -1.31 10.02 6.79
CA ALA A 235 -1.57 11.12 5.86
C ALA A 235 -0.94 10.96 4.48
N TYR A 236 0.23 10.35 4.39
CA TYR A 236 0.84 10.03 3.09
C TYR A 236 0.11 8.90 2.33
N GLY A 237 -1.07 8.49 2.80
CA GLY A 237 -1.71 7.24 2.43
C GLY A 237 -1.03 6.14 3.22
N GLY A 238 -1.71 5.63 4.25
CA GLY A 238 -1.24 4.41 4.91
C GLY A 238 -1.08 3.37 3.81
N ARG A 239 0.13 2.83 3.64
CA ARG A 239 0.58 2.06 2.49
C ARG A 239 -0.55 1.30 1.75
N PRO A 240 -0.63 1.36 0.39
CA PRO A 240 -1.52 0.48 -0.38
C PRO A 240 -1.43 -0.92 0.21
N ALA A 241 -2.57 -1.61 0.33
CA ALA A 241 -2.55 -3.02 0.71
C ALA A 241 -1.46 -3.66 -0.13
N ALA A 242 -0.35 -4.05 0.50
CA ALA A 242 0.70 -4.75 -0.20
C ALA A 242 -0.05 -5.91 -0.83
N GLY A 243 -0.02 -6.04 -2.16
CA GLY A 243 -0.69 -7.14 -2.87
C GLY A 243 -0.35 -8.40 -2.11
N GLY A 244 -1.28 -8.85 -1.28
CA GLY A 244 -0.97 -9.81 -0.24
C GLY A 244 -0.72 -11.13 -0.94
N LEU A 245 0.23 -11.91 -0.44
CA LEU A 245 0.28 -13.30 -0.87
C LEU A 245 -1.05 -13.95 -0.54
N SER A 246 -1.74 -14.48 -1.55
CA SER A 246 -2.88 -15.35 -1.33
C SER A 246 -2.44 -16.57 -0.51
N ALA A 247 -3.38 -17.21 0.18
CA ALA A 247 -3.09 -18.43 0.93
C ALA A 247 -2.48 -19.52 0.03
N GLU A 248 -2.92 -19.58 -1.24
CA GLU A 248 -2.41 -20.48 -2.26
C GLU A 248 -0.96 -20.14 -2.65
N GLN A 249 -0.67 -18.89 -3.00
CA GLN A 249 0.71 -18.45 -3.32
C GLN A 249 1.66 -18.76 -2.16
N ARG A 250 1.25 -18.44 -0.93
CA ARG A 250 2.03 -18.73 0.28
C ARG A 250 2.30 -20.23 0.44
N ALA A 251 1.29 -21.07 0.22
CA ALA A 251 1.44 -22.52 0.33
C ALA A 251 2.40 -23.07 -0.74
N LEU A 252 2.26 -22.63 -2.00
CA LEU A 252 3.13 -23.05 -3.10
C LEU A 252 4.59 -22.64 -2.85
N LEU A 253 4.84 -21.37 -2.53
CA LEU A 253 6.17 -20.85 -2.22
C LEU A 253 6.81 -21.54 -1.00
N SER A 254 6.00 -21.92 0.00
CA SER A 254 6.51 -22.66 1.18
C SER A 254 6.88 -24.11 0.85
N SER A 255 6.30 -24.68 -0.21
CA SER A 255 6.52 -26.07 -0.62
C SER A 255 7.79 -26.31 -1.43
N VAL A 256 8.43 -25.24 -1.94
CA VAL A 256 9.60 -25.31 -2.82
C VAL A 256 10.83 -24.68 -2.17
N SER A 257 12.02 -25.08 -2.60
CA SER A 257 13.31 -24.54 -2.13
C SER A 257 13.68 -23.21 -2.77
N THR A 258 14.49 -22.41 -2.06
CA THR A 258 15.08 -21.21 -2.65
C THR A 258 15.95 -21.56 -3.86
N ALA A 259 16.70 -22.66 -3.84
CA ALA A 259 17.48 -23.13 -4.99
C ALA A 259 16.61 -23.31 -6.27
N THR A 260 15.44 -23.95 -6.14
CA THR A 260 14.48 -24.12 -7.24
C THR A 260 13.94 -22.77 -7.72
N LEU A 261 13.52 -21.91 -6.79
CA LEU A 261 13.01 -20.57 -7.11
C LEU A 261 14.07 -19.72 -7.84
N SER A 262 15.33 -19.78 -7.42
CA SER A 262 16.46 -19.11 -8.07
C SER A 262 16.65 -19.58 -9.51
N SER A 263 16.59 -20.89 -9.75
CA SER A 263 16.65 -21.47 -11.11
C SER A 263 15.52 -20.94 -12.00
N GLN A 264 14.29 -20.85 -11.47
CA GLN A 264 13.13 -20.35 -12.20
C GLN A 264 13.20 -18.85 -12.53
N LEU A 265 13.72 -18.04 -11.61
CA LEU A 265 13.98 -16.61 -11.82
C LEU A 265 15.09 -16.40 -12.86
N ARG A 266 16.15 -17.22 -12.80
CA ARG A 266 17.25 -17.17 -13.76
C ARG A 266 16.80 -17.47 -15.18
N ARG A 267 15.89 -18.45 -15.37
CA ARG A 267 15.27 -18.74 -16.68
C ARG A 267 14.50 -17.55 -17.26
N ARG A 268 14.05 -16.63 -16.40
CA ARG A 268 13.36 -15.37 -16.75
C ARG A 268 14.31 -14.18 -16.86
N GLY A 269 15.64 -14.42 -16.84
CA GLY A 269 16.66 -13.38 -16.96
C GLY A 269 17.01 -12.67 -15.65
N LEU A 270 16.43 -13.08 -14.51
CA LEU A 270 16.69 -12.47 -13.21
C LEU A 270 17.77 -13.25 -12.45
N ASN A 271 18.98 -12.70 -12.40
CA ASN A 271 20.12 -13.34 -11.74
C ASN A 271 20.46 -12.72 -10.38
N ASN A 272 20.20 -11.42 -10.17
CA ASN A 272 20.55 -10.70 -8.95
C ASN A 272 19.34 -10.63 -8.00
N VAL A 273 18.93 -11.79 -7.49
CA VAL A 273 17.72 -11.98 -6.68
C VAL A 273 18.01 -12.51 -5.27
N SER A 274 19.26 -12.88 -4.96
CA SER A 274 19.67 -13.41 -3.66
C SER A 274 20.17 -12.31 -2.72
N VAL A 275 19.74 -12.36 -1.47
CA VAL A 275 20.30 -11.51 -0.40
C VAL A 275 21.50 -12.24 0.17
N ASP A 276 22.70 -11.80 -0.20
CA ASP A 276 23.93 -12.55 0.06
C ASP A 276 24.50 -12.30 1.48
N GLY A 277 25.26 -13.28 1.97
CA GLY A 277 26.10 -13.15 3.17
C GLY A 277 25.35 -13.25 4.50
N LEU A 278 24.13 -13.81 4.50
CA LEU A 278 23.31 -13.92 5.69
C LEU A 278 23.21 -15.37 6.18
N THR A 279 23.07 -15.52 7.50
CA THR A 279 22.75 -16.80 8.16
C THR A 279 21.45 -16.67 8.94
N SER A 280 20.66 -17.74 8.98
CA SER A 280 19.38 -17.79 9.70
C SER A 280 19.55 -18.29 11.13
N THR A 281 18.83 -17.67 12.07
CA THR A 281 18.63 -18.22 13.43
C THR A 281 17.76 -19.48 13.44
N ARG A 282 16.98 -19.71 12.39
CA ARG A 282 16.06 -20.86 12.23
C ARG A 282 16.24 -21.49 10.84
N PRO A 283 17.38 -22.14 10.53
CA PRO A 283 17.69 -22.62 9.18
C PRO A 283 16.74 -23.72 8.67
N THR A 284 16.02 -24.40 9.57
CA THR A 284 15.01 -25.41 9.21
C THR A 284 13.62 -24.82 8.95
N ARG A 285 13.41 -23.54 9.24
CA ARG A 285 12.11 -22.87 9.10
C ARG A 285 12.06 -22.09 7.79
N ARG A 286 11.05 -22.38 6.97
CA ARG A 286 10.72 -21.58 5.79
C ARG A 286 10.16 -20.23 6.22
N MET A 287 10.59 -19.19 5.52
CA MET A 287 10.08 -17.81 5.65
C MET A 287 9.48 -17.42 4.31
N VAL A 288 8.23 -16.97 4.28
CA VAL A 288 7.55 -16.47 3.07
C VAL A 288 6.72 -15.26 3.47
N GLY A 289 6.85 -14.15 2.75
CA GLY A 289 6.12 -12.95 3.09
C GLY A 289 6.42 -11.78 2.16
N VAL A 290 5.87 -10.63 2.49
CA VAL A 290 6.01 -9.42 1.69
C VAL A 290 7.01 -8.45 2.33
N ALA A 291 7.90 -7.86 1.55
CA ALA A 291 8.96 -7.00 2.04
C ALA A 291 8.42 -5.70 2.67
N ARG A 292 8.84 -5.49 3.93
CA ARG A 292 8.78 -4.23 4.68
C ARG A 292 10.20 -3.70 4.81
N THR A 293 10.57 -2.70 4.04
CA THR A 293 11.98 -2.26 3.94
C THR A 293 12.33 -1.17 4.95
N LEU A 294 13.58 -1.18 5.42
CA LEU A 294 14.17 -0.18 6.30
C LEU A 294 15.61 0.12 5.88
N ARG A 295 15.93 1.40 5.68
CA ARG A 295 17.27 1.84 5.28
C ARG A 295 18.03 2.49 6.43
N TYR A 296 19.28 2.09 6.61
CA TYR A 296 20.22 2.73 7.52
C TYR A 296 21.33 3.46 6.77
N LEU A 297 21.59 4.70 7.17
CA LEU A 297 22.72 5.49 6.68
C LEU A 297 23.94 5.39 7.61
N PRO A 298 25.15 5.74 7.12
CA PRO A 298 26.33 5.88 7.95
C PRO A 298 26.08 6.82 9.13
N LEU A 299 26.69 6.51 10.27
CA LEU A 299 26.61 7.39 11.42
C LEU A 299 27.21 8.75 11.10
N ARG A 300 26.45 9.77 11.48
CA ARG A 300 26.88 11.14 11.68
C ARG A 300 26.31 11.58 13.01
N GLU A 301 27.17 11.98 13.94
CA GLU A 301 26.81 12.24 15.33
C GLU A 301 25.78 13.37 15.45
N ASP A 302 25.88 14.39 14.61
CA ASP A 302 24.91 15.49 14.53
C ASP A 302 23.52 15.00 14.10
N LEU A 303 23.44 14.17 13.06
CA LEU A 303 22.17 13.60 12.60
C LEU A 303 21.58 12.61 13.60
N PHE A 304 22.41 11.80 14.28
CA PHE A 304 21.91 10.84 15.26
C PHE A 304 21.27 11.53 16.46
N ALA A 305 21.76 12.71 16.87
CA ALA A 305 21.13 13.52 17.91
C ALA A 305 19.71 13.96 17.53
N GLU A 306 19.47 14.22 16.24
CA GLU A 306 18.18 14.66 15.72
C GLU A 306 17.19 13.50 15.51
N VAL A 307 17.63 12.42 14.84
CA VAL A 307 16.73 11.36 14.34
C VAL A 307 16.96 9.97 14.95
N GLY A 308 18.02 9.79 15.74
CA GLY A 308 18.39 8.49 16.31
C GLY A 308 17.60 8.07 17.55
N GLY A 309 17.10 9.04 18.33
CA GLY A 309 16.35 8.82 19.56
C GLY A 309 14.84 8.60 19.38
N GLY A 310 14.11 8.42 20.50
CA GLY A 310 12.64 8.43 20.49
C GLY A 310 12.00 7.37 19.57
N MET A 311 10.90 7.75 18.92
CA MET A 311 10.21 6.95 17.88
C MET A 311 10.86 7.18 16.51
N ASN A 312 12.10 6.73 16.37
CA ASN A 312 12.87 6.83 15.12
C ASN A 312 12.33 5.90 14.02
N ALA A 313 12.92 5.98 12.81
CA ALA A 313 12.49 5.19 11.66
C ALA A 313 12.53 3.67 11.90
N GLN A 314 13.46 3.16 12.71
CA GLN A 314 13.52 1.74 13.08
C GLN A 314 12.27 1.32 13.87
N LYS A 315 11.98 2.02 14.96
CA LYS A 315 10.83 1.70 15.82
C LYS A 315 9.52 1.94 15.10
N ALA A 316 9.42 3.04 14.33
CA ALA A 316 8.23 3.33 13.53
C ALA A 316 7.97 2.24 12.47
N THR A 317 9.03 1.72 11.84
CA THR A 317 8.90 0.62 10.86
C THR A 317 8.45 -0.67 11.55
N VAL A 318 9.02 -1.01 12.71
CA VAL A 318 8.60 -2.19 13.49
C VAL A 318 7.15 -2.05 13.95
N GLU A 319 6.75 -0.88 14.45
CA GLU A 319 5.37 -0.61 14.92
C GLU A 319 4.32 -0.58 13.80
N SER A 320 4.73 -0.47 12.55
CA SER A 320 3.83 -0.44 11.39
C SER A 320 3.75 -1.76 10.63
N ILE A 321 4.51 -2.78 11.05
CA ILE A 321 4.44 -4.14 10.48
C ILE A 321 3.00 -4.67 10.53
N ARG A 322 2.56 -5.23 9.41
CA ARG A 322 1.30 -5.95 9.23
C ARG A 322 1.59 -7.47 9.25
N PRO A 323 0.60 -8.31 9.62
CA PRO A 323 0.75 -9.76 9.51
C PRO A 323 1.12 -10.22 8.09
N GLY A 324 2.03 -11.18 7.97
CA GLY A 324 2.47 -11.72 6.67
C GLY A 324 3.65 -10.99 6.03
N GLU A 325 4.18 -9.94 6.68
CA GLU A 325 5.32 -9.16 6.20
C GLU A 325 6.66 -9.66 6.73
N ILE A 326 7.73 -9.33 6.02
CA ILE A 326 9.12 -9.58 6.41
C ILE A 326 9.84 -8.25 6.52
N LEU A 327 10.42 -7.96 7.69
CA LEU A 327 11.23 -6.76 7.88
C LEU A 327 12.60 -6.95 7.20
N VAL A 328 12.88 -6.20 6.14
CA VAL A 328 14.14 -6.24 5.40
C VAL A 328 14.93 -4.96 5.65
N ILE A 329 16.14 -5.10 6.17
CA ILE A 329 16.96 -4.00 6.65
C ILE A 329 18.25 -3.90 5.82
N GLU A 330 18.44 -2.76 5.16
CA GLU A 330 19.72 -2.39 4.56
C GLU A 330 20.55 -1.62 5.58
N ALA A 331 21.72 -2.16 5.87
CA ALA A 331 22.77 -1.64 6.71
C ALA A 331 24.13 -1.65 6.00
N ARG A 332 24.09 -1.61 4.66
CA ARG A 332 25.27 -1.42 3.79
C ARG A 332 26.29 -2.55 3.94
N ARG A 333 25.84 -3.77 4.27
CA ARG A 333 26.69 -4.93 4.58
C ARG A 333 27.73 -4.67 5.69
N ASP A 334 27.43 -3.81 6.68
CA ASP A 334 28.30 -3.55 7.83
C ASP A 334 27.78 -4.28 9.09
N PRO A 335 28.35 -5.46 9.44
CA PRO A 335 27.93 -6.24 10.60
C PRO A 335 28.47 -5.70 11.93
N THR A 336 29.24 -4.60 11.92
CA THR A 336 29.93 -4.12 13.13
C THR A 336 29.03 -3.33 14.07
N SER A 337 27.72 -3.34 13.87
CA SER A 337 26.76 -2.73 14.80
C SER A 337 25.39 -3.39 14.64
N GLY A 338 24.62 -3.44 15.73
CA GLY A 338 23.26 -3.97 15.71
C GLY A 338 22.31 -3.06 14.94
N THR A 339 21.53 -3.62 14.01
CA THR A 339 20.41 -2.96 13.31
C THR A 339 19.06 -3.31 13.93
N ILE A 340 19.04 -4.32 14.78
CA ILE A 340 17.90 -4.79 15.56
C ILE A 340 18.42 -5.59 16.76
N GLY A 341 17.59 -5.71 17.80
CA GLY A 341 17.85 -6.56 18.97
C GLY A 341 16.59 -7.27 19.43
N ASP A 342 16.70 -8.05 20.49
CA ASP A 342 15.66 -8.89 21.09
C ASP A 342 14.29 -8.20 21.26
N ILE A 343 14.23 -7.00 21.84
CA ILE A 343 12.97 -6.30 22.10
C ILE A 343 12.22 -5.94 20.82
N LEU A 344 12.94 -5.45 19.80
CA LEU A 344 12.31 -5.06 18.54
C LEU A 344 12.01 -6.26 17.66
N ALA A 345 12.82 -7.32 17.72
CA ALA A 345 12.53 -8.58 17.07
C ALA A 345 11.28 -9.26 17.67
N LEU A 346 11.17 -9.27 19.00
CA LEU A 346 9.97 -9.74 19.70
C LEU A 346 8.75 -8.91 19.32
N ARG A 347 8.90 -7.58 19.24
CA ARG A 347 7.80 -6.70 18.81
C ARG A 347 7.35 -7.01 17.39
N ALA A 348 8.28 -7.22 16.45
CA ALA A 348 7.97 -7.62 15.08
C ALA A 348 7.20 -8.96 15.05
N GLN A 349 7.64 -9.96 15.82
CA GLN A 349 6.95 -11.25 15.95
C GLN A 349 5.53 -11.09 16.47
N LEU A 350 5.32 -10.33 17.55
CA LEU A 350 3.99 -10.11 18.14
C LEU A 350 3.03 -9.35 17.20
N ARG A 351 3.56 -8.66 16.19
CA ARG A 351 2.78 -8.01 15.13
C ARG A 351 2.49 -8.92 13.94
N GLY A 352 2.99 -10.15 13.94
CA GLY A 352 2.76 -11.13 12.88
C GLY A 352 3.76 -11.04 11.72
N ALA A 353 4.95 -10.48 11.92
CA ALA A 353 6.01 -10.62 10.92
C ALA A 353 6.38 -12.09 10.72
N GLU A 354 6.58 -12.47 9.47
CA GLU A 354 7.00 -13.81 9.04
C GLU A 354 8.51 -14.01 9.19
N GLY A 355 9.27 -12.92 9.26
CA GLY A 355 10.71 -12.96 9.43
C GLY A 355 11.37 -11.58 9.46
N ILE A 356 12.67 -11.60 9.75
CA ILE A 356 13.55 -10.44 9.72
C ILE A 356 14.75 -10.78 8.84
N VAL A 357 15.15 -9.86 7.97
CA VAL A 357 16.33 -9.96 7.11
C VAL A 357 17.14 -8.70 7.31
N THR A 358 18.42 -8.81 7.68
CA THR A 358 19.32 -7.67 7.81
C THR A 358 20.69 -8.03 7.28
N ASP A 359 21.28 -7.17 6.44
CA ASP A 359 22.68 -7.30 6.05
C ASP A 359 23.66 -6.63 7.02
N GLY A 360 23.16 -6.17 8.17
CA GLY A 360 23.95 -5.70 9.30
C GLY A 360 24.03 -6.70 10.44
N GLY A 361 24.54 -6.22 11.58
CA GLY A 361 24.66 -7.02 12.80
C GLY A 361 23.33 -7.10 13.55
N VAL A 362 23.17 -8.14 14.37
CA VAL A 362 22.07 -8.28 15.33
C VAL A 362 22.63 -8.17 16.75
N ARG A 363 22.01 -7.31 17.56
CA ARG A 363 22.31 -7.22 18.99
C ARG A 363 21.57 -8.31 19.75
N ASP A 364 22.22 -8.84 20.80
CA ASP A 364 21.64 -9.86 21.68
C ASP A 364 21.20 -11.09 20.87
N LEU A 365 22.04 -11.50 19.92
CA LEU A 365 21.74 -12.53 18.93
C LEU A 365 21.25 -13.85 19.56
N ALA A 366 21.80 -14.25 20.71
CA ALA A 366 21.34 -15.44 21.41
C ALA A 366 19.86 -15.34 21.81
N ALA A 367 19.44 -14.20 22.38
CA ALA A 367 18.04 -13.95 22.73
C ALA A 367 17.15 -13.83 21.49
N VAL A 368 17.65 -13.26 20.39
CA VAL A 368 16.93 -13.24 19.11
C VAL A 368 16.77 -14.65 18.53
N ALA A 369 17.77 -15.51 18.68
CA ALA A 369 17.71 -16.90 18.20
C ALA A 369 16.69 -17.76 18.97
N ASP A 370 16.40 -17.41 20.24
CA ASP A 370 15.37 -18.06 21.04
C ASP A 370 13.95 -17.69 20.58
N LEU A 371 13.76 -16.60 19.82
CA LEU A 371 12.47 -16.21 19.25
C LEU A 371 12.03 -17.16 18.12
N ASP A 372 10.72 -17.26 17.88
CA ASP A 372 10.15 -18.11 16.84
C ASP A 372 10.36 -17.54 15.43
N ILE A 373 10.44 -16.20 15.33
CA ILE A 373 10.61 -15.48 14.07
C ILE A 373 12.00 -15.78 13.46
N PRO A 374 12.08 -16.31 12.23
CA PRO A 374 13.36 -16.51 11.56
C PRO A 374 14.03 -15.16 11.31
N THR A 375 15.28 -15.03 11.75
CA THR A 375 16.09 -13.82 11.54
C THR A 375 17.33 -14.17 10.73
N TYR A 376 17.43 -13.60 9.53
CA TYR A 376 18.60 -13.68 8.66
C TYR A 376 19.49 -12.48 8.91
N HIS A 377 20.77 -12.72 9.25
CA HIS A 377 21.69 -11.67 9.68
C HIS A 377 23.11 -11.90 9.20
N ALA A 378 23.91 -10.83 9.13
CA ALA A 378 25.34 -10.91 8.77
C ALA A 378 26.27 -11.20 9.97
N GLY A 379 25.76 -11.15 11.21
CA GLY A 379 26.51 -11.54 12.41
C GLY A 379 25.92 -11.00 13.71
N GLY A 380 26.43 -11.45 14.85
CA GLY A 380 26.10 -10.89 16.16
C GLY A 380 27.03 -9.74 16.54
N HIS A 381 26.49 -8.66 17.13
CA HIS A 381 27.31 -7.55 17.61
C HIS A 381 26.71 -6.88 18.86
N PRO A 382 27.50 -6.58 19.92
CA PRO A 382 26.96 -6.04 21.18
C PRO A 382 26.52 -4.57 21.12
N ALA A 383 27.07 -3.78 20.19
CA ALA A 383 26.73 -2.37 20.07
C ALA A 383 25.34 -2.13 19.47
N VAL A 384 24.66 -1.09 19.97
CA VAL A 384 23.37 -0.59 19.50
C VAL A 384 23.49 0.40 18.34
N LEU A 385 22.32 0.86 17.85
CA LEU A 385 22.18 2.11 17.10
C LEU A 385 23.05 3.24 17.67
N GLY A 386 23.59 4.07 16.77
CA GLY A 386 24.43 5.21 17.17
C GLY A 386 25.93 4.91 17.24
N ARG A 387 26.38 3.69 16.87
CA ARG A 387 27.80 3.38 16.61
C ARG A 387 28.20 3.51 15.14
N ARG A 388 27.41 2.92 14.23
CA ARG A 388 27.66 2.91 12.77
C ARG A 388 26.45 3.26 11.92
N HIS A 389 25.27 3.15 12.51
CA HIS A 389 24.01 3.16 11.78
C HIS A 389 23.08 4.23 12.35
N VAL A 390 22.49 5.01 11.46
CA VAL A 390 21.36 5.90 11.72
C VAL A 390 20.15 5.33 10.96
N PRO A 391 19.05 4.96 11.64
CA PRO A 391 17.84 4.55 10.94
C PRO A 391 17.25 5.77 10.24
N TRP A 392 17.10 5.70 8.91
CA TRP A 392 16.79 6.89 8.14
C TRP A 392 15.33 6.92 7.69
N GLU A 393 14.90 5.88 6.98
CA GLU A 393 13.53 5.79 6.45
C GLU A 393 13.13 4.34 6.19
N GLY A 394 11.83 4.08 6.18
CA GLY A 394 11.25 2.79 5.80
C GLY A 394 10.35 2.93 4.58
N ASP A 395 9.92 1.79 4.01
CA ASP A 395 9.09 1.73 2.80
C ASP A 395 9.70 2.40 1.56
N VAL A 396 11.02 2.29 1.40
CA VAL A 396 11.73 2.70 0.19
C VAL A 396 12.43 1.51 -0.46
N ALA A 397 12.83 1.65 -1.72
CA ALA A 397 13.72 0.68 -2.33
C ALA A 397 15.09 0.68 -1.63
N ILE A 398 15.60 -0.51 -1.30
CA ILE A 398 16.86 -0.70 -0.56
C ILE A 398 17.77 -1.72 -1.25
N ALA A 399 19.05 -1.72 -0.91
CA ALA A 399 20.08 -2.61 -1.44
C ALA A 399 20.56 -3.64 -0.38
N CYS A 400 19.63 -4.40 0.20
CA CYS A 400 19.95 -5.37 1.26
C CYS A 400 20.74 -6.55 0.68
N GLY A 401 21.92 -6.81 1.25
CA GLY A 401 22.73 -7.95 0.85
C GLY A 401 23.10 -7.92 -0.64
N GLY A 402 23.20 -6.73 -1.24
CA GLY A 402 23.55 -6.52 -2.66
C GLY A 402 22.40 -6.70 -3.65
N THR A 403 21.19 -7.02 -3.17
CA THR A 403 20.00 -7.18 -3.99
C THR A 403 19.03 -6.03 -3.77
N LEU A 404 18.40 -5.59 -4.86
CA LEU A 404 17.34 -4.58 -4.80
C LEU A 404 16.10 -5.20 -4.16
N VAL A 405 15.62 -4.59 -3.08
CA VAL A 405 14.37 -4.96 -2.44
C VAL A 405 13.46 -3.75 -2.41
N ARG A 406 12.27 -3.87 -2.99
CA ARG A 406 11.23 -2.84 -2.96
C ARG A 406 10.17 -3.22 -1.94
N PRO A 407 9.50 -2.24 -1.31
CA PRO A 407 8.30 -2.52 -0.54
C PRO A 407 7.30 -3.26 -1.42
N GLY A 408 6.74 -4.36 -0.92
CA GLY A 408 5.81 -5.18 -1.69
C GLY A 408 6.45 -6.37 -2.42
N ASP A 409 7.77 -6.44 -2.57
CA ASP A 409 8.41 -7.63 -3.16
C ASP A 409 8.15 -8.87 -2.30
N ILE A 410 8.08 -10.04 -2.95
CA ILE A 410 7.89 -11.31 -2.25
C ILE A 410 9.26 -11.82 -1.79
N VAL A 411 9.41 -12.09 -0.50
CA VAL A 411 10.65 -12.56 0.09
C VAL A 411 10.45 -13.99 0.57
N VAL A 412 11.32 -14.88 0.11
CA VAL A 412 11.33 -16.29 0.50
C VAL A 412 12.70 -16.63 1.08
N GLY A 413 12.75 -17.31 2.21
CA GLY A 413 13.99 -17.75 2.83
C GLY A 413 13.93 -19.16 3.38
N ASP A 414 15.07 -19.84 3.33
CA ASP A 414 15.31 -21.14 3.94
C ASP A 414 16.77 -21.27 4.43
N GLY A 415 17.21 -22.49 4.73
CA GLY A 415 18.58 -22.74 5.20
C GLY A 415 19.68 -22.37 4.20
N ASP A 416 19.37 -22.26 2.90
CA ASP A 416 20.34 -21.92 1.85
C ASP A 416 20.47 -20.41 1.65
N GLY A 417 19.44 -19.63 2.00
CA GLY A 417 19.50 -18.17 1.95
C GLY A 417 18.13 -17.50 1.79
N VAL A 418 18.15 -16.27 1.28
CA VAL A 418 16.96 -15.45 1.06
C VAL A 418 16.91 -14.99 -0.39
N LEU A 419 15.74 -15.07 -1.01
CA LEU A 419 15.44 -14.64 -2.36
C LEU A 419 14.34 -13.59 -2.39
N VAL A 420 14.43 -12.72 -3.39
CA VAL A 420 13.48 -11.65 -3.68
C VAL A 420 12.82 -11.91 -5.03
N ILE A 421 11.50 -11.99 -5.04
CA ILE A 421 10.67 -12.28 -6.21
C ILE A 421 9.81 -11.05 -6.51
N PRO A 422 9.90 -10.49 -7.73
CA PRO A 422 9.00 -9.42 -8.16
C PRO A 422 7.53 -9.88 -8.09
N PRO A 423 6.60 -9.07 -7.55
CA PRO A 423 5.21 -9.48 -7.36
C PRO A 423 4.51 -9.95 -8.63
N ALA A 424 4.82 -9.32 -9.76
CA ALA A 424 4.23 -9.66 -11.06
C ALA A 424 4.61 -11.07 -11.57
N LEU A 425 5.64 -11.71 -11.00
CA LEU A 425 6.13 -13.02 -11.42
C LEU A 425 5.77 -14.15 -10.45
N VAL A 426 5.15 -13.83 -9.31
CA VAL A 426 4.99 -14.79 -8.21
C VAL A 426 4.22 -16.05 -8.64
N ASP A 427 3.13 -15.89 -9.39
CA ASP A 427 2.27 -17.01 -9.80
C ASP A 427 2.98 -17.95 -10.77
N GLU A 428 3.68 -17.39 -11.75
CA GLU A 428 4.43 -18.19 -12.72
C GLU A 428 5.62 -18.90 -12.09
N VAL A 429 6.38 -18.18 -11.24
CA VAL A 429 7.55 -18.74 -10.57
C VAL A 429 7.15 -19.84 -9.59
N ALA A 430 6.10 -19.64 -8.80
CA ALA A 430 5.64 -20.64 -7.83
C ALA A 430 5.15 -21.92 -8.54
N ARG A 431 4.33 -21.79 -9.57
CA ARG A 431 3.82 -22.91 -10.36
C ARG A 431 4.94 -23.72 -11.02
N ASP A 432 5.86 -23.04 -11.70
CA ASP A 432 6.95 -23.71 -12.41
C ASP A 432 7.99 -24.32 -11.45
N ALA A 433 8.18 -23.73 -10.27
CA ALA A 433 9.03 -24.28 -9.22
C ALA A 433 8.45 -25.59 -8.66
N VAL A 434 7.14 -25.66 -8.42
CA VAL A 434 6.48 -26.89 -7.95
C VAL A 434 6.64 -28.02 -8.97
N GLU A 435 6.45 -27.72 -10.25
CA GLU A 435 6.67 -28.70 -11.32
C GLU A 435 8.15 -29.13 -11.42
N GLN A 436 9.09 -28.20 -11.26
CA GLN A 436 10.51 -28.55 -11.25
C GLN A 436 10.86 -29.47 -10.07
N GLU A 437 10.37 -29.20 -8.85
CA GLU A 437 10.62 -30.11 -7.72
C GLU A 437 10.00 -31.48 -7.91
N ARG A 438 8.84 -31.55 -8.58
CA ARG A 438 8.20 -32.81 -8.95
C ARG A 438 9.06 -33.62 -9.91
N GLN A 439 9.64 -32.98 -10.92
CA GLN A 439 10.60 -33.60 -11.83
C GLN A 439 11.86 -34.06 -11.10
N GLU A 440 12.40 -33.23 -10.20
CA GLU A 440 13.58 -33.56 -9.41
C GLU A 440 13.34 -34.74 -8.46
N ARG A 441 12.14 -34.86 -7.85
CA ARG A 441 11.76 -36.05 -7.08
C ARG A 441 11.77 -37.32 -7.93
N PHE A 442 11.20 -37.26 -9.13
CA PHE A 442 11.23 -38.39 -10.05
C PHE A 442 12.67 -38.76 -10.41
N ILE A 443 13.50 -37.78 -10.77
CA ILE A 443 14.91 -37.99 -11.11
C ILE A 443 15.66 -38.63 -9.94
N ALA A 444 15.49 -38.11 -8.72
CA ALA A 444 16.09 -38.66 -7.51
C ALA A 444 15.67 -40.12 -7.26
N GLN A 445 14.39 -40.45 -7.45
CA GLN A 445 13.91 -41.84 -7.34
C GLN A 445 14.55 -42.76 -8.38
N ARG A 446 14.74 -42.28 -9.63
CA ARG A 446 15.39 -43.08 -10.68
C ARG A 446 16.88 -43.26 -10.44
N VAL A 447 17.58 -42.23 -9.96
CA VAL A 447 18.98 -42.34 -9.54
C VAL A 447 19.12 -43.30 -8.37
N ALA A 448 18.24 -43.22 -7.36
CA ALA A 448 18.22 -44.15 -6.23
C ALA A 448 17.95 -45.60 -6.66
N ALA A 449 17.16 -45.79 -7.71
CA ALA A 449 16.92 -47.10 -8.35
C ALA A 449 18.07 -47.56 -9.27
N GLY A 450 19.18 -46.82 -9.34
CA GLY A 450 20.38 -47.19 -10.09
C GLY A 450 20.44 -46.69 -11.54
N SER A 451 19.55 -45.80 -11.96
CA SER A 451 19.57 -45.22 -13.32
C SER A 451 20.74 -44.24 -13.47
N PRO A 452 21.45 -44.21 -14.63
CA PRO A 452 22.48 -43.22 -14.89
C PRO A 452 21.89 -41.81 -15.00
N VAL A 453 22.69 -40.80 -14.65
CA VAL A 453 22.29 -39.38 -14.71
C VAL A 453 22.28 -38.83 -16.13
N ASP A 454 23.03 -39.45 -17.05
CA ASP A 454 23.09 -39.04 -18.45
C ASP A 454 21.74 -39.22 -19.14
N GLY A 455 21.25 -38.16 -19.79
CA GLY A 455 19.90 -38.10 -20.35
C GLY A 455 18.76 -38.04 -19.33
N LEU A 456 19.01 -38.26 -18.03
CA LEU A 456 18.02 -38.13 -16.95
C LEU A 456 18.02 -36.73 -16.33
N TYR A 457 19.17 -36.05 -16.28
CA TYR A 457 19.28 -34.68 -15.75
C TYR A 457 20.19 -33.81 -16.65
N PRO A 458 19.63 -32.97 -17.55
CA PRO A 458 18.20 -32.77 -17.80
C PRO A 458 17.56 -33.97 -18.53
N MET A 459 16.26 -34.20 -18.30
CA MET A 459 15.52 -35.30 -18.93
C MET A 459 15.44 -35.16 -20.44
N ASN A 460 15.81 -36.21 -21.17
CA ASN A 460 15.58 -36.36 -22.60
C ASN A 460 14.11 -36.78 -22.89
N GLU A 461 13.78 -37.04 -24.15
CA GLU A 461 12.41 -37.40 -24.56
C GLU A 461 11.93 -38.72 -23.94
N GLU A 462 12.81 -39.71 -23.82
CA GLU A 462 12.51 -41.02 -23.21
C GLU A 462 12.14 -40.85 -21.72
N TRP A 463 13.00 -40.19 -20.94
CA TRP A 463 12.74 -39.94 -19.52
C TRP A 463 11.56 -39.02 -19.28
N SER A 464 11.29 -38.08 -20.19
CA SER A 464 10.07 -37.27 -20.17
C SER A 464 8.80 -38.12 -20.40
N GLY A 465 8.89 -39.18 -21.20
CA GLY A 465 7.83 -40.18 -21.33
C GLY A 465 7.60 -40.94 -20.02
N HIS A 466 8.67 -41.42 -19.38
CA HIS A 466 8.59 -42.11 -18.08
C HIS A 466 8.05 -41.21 -16.96
N TYR A 467 8.43 -39.93 -16.95
CA TYR A 467 7.92 -38.95 -16.00
C TYR A 467 6.41 -38.75 -16.17
N ARG A 468 5.92 -38.55 -17.40
CA ARG A 468 4.47 -38.43 -17.67
C ARG A 468 3.68 -39.66 -17.22
N ALA A 469 4.22 -40.86 -17.48
CA ALA A 469 3.61 -42.10 -17.02
C ALA A 469 3.60 -42.22 -15.49
N TRP A 470 4.69 -41.80 -14.82
CA TRP A 470 4.78 -41.76 -13.35
C TRP A 470 3.76 -40.78 -12.74
N CYS A 471 3.58 -39.60 -13.33
CA CYS A 471 2.55 -38.65 -12.91
C CYS A 471 1.12 -39.20 -13.08
N ALA A 472 0.87 -39.95 -14.17
CA ALA A 472 -0.44 -40.55 -14.45
C ALA A 472 -0.79 -41.73 -13.53
N ALA A 473 0.23 -42.44 -13.02
CA ALA A 473 0.06 -43.59 -12.14
C ALA A 473 -0.27 -43.20 -10.67
N GLY A 474 -0.24 -41.91 -10.34
CA GLY A 474 -0.37 -41.39 -8.98
C GLY A 474 0.98 -41.37 -8.26
N GLU A 475 1.38 -40.20 -7.76
CA GLU A 475 2.64 -40.04 -7.04
C GLU A 475 2.65 -40.89 -5.77
N PRO A 476 3.61 -41.81 -5.58
CA PRO A 476 3.76 -42.50 -4.30
C PRO A 476 4.14 -41.49 -3.20
N ASP A 477 3.43 -41.53 -2.07
CA ASP A 477 3.56 -40.57 -0.98
C ASP A 477 4.95 -40.67 -0.32
N GLY A 478 5.81 -39.69 -0.55
CA GLY A 478 7.24 -39.73 -0.20
C GLY A 478 7.58 -39.56 1.29
N ARG A 479 6.70 -39.96 2.21
CA ARG A 479 6.88 -39.77 3.67
C ARG A 479 7.60 -40.92 4.39
N GLU A 480 7.93 -42.03 3.74
CA GLU A 480 8.54 -43.18 4.44
C GLU A 480 10.07 -43.23 4.46
N ASP A 481 10.80 -42.47 3.63
CA ASP A 481 12.25 -42.69 3.43
C ASP A 481 13.20 -41.56 3.88
N ARG A 482 12.86 -40.79 4.92
CA ARG A 482 13.83 -39.92 5.61
C ARG A 482 13.91 -40.25 7.10
N ARG A 483 14.68 -41.29 7.44
CA ARG A 483 15.25 -41.51 8.78
C ARG A 483 16.75 -41.37 8.76
#